data_AF-A0A2K9ACA0-F1
#
_entry.id   AF-A0A2K9ACA0-F1
#
_cell.length_a   1.000
_cell.length_b   1.000
_cell.length_c   1.000
_cell.angle_alpha   90.00
_cell.angle_beta   90.00
_cell.angle_gamma   90.00
#
_symmetry.space_group_name_H-M   'P 1'
#
loop_
_entity.id
_entity.type
_entity.pdbx_description
1 polymer ?
#
loop_
_entity_poly.entity_id
_entity_poly.type
_entity_poly.pdbx_seq_one_letter_code
_entity_poly.pdbx_strand_id
1 'polypeptide(L)'
;MIWLDYVVFSLLGLGLVLVVLRLVIGPKLADRVVALDTFNMTVIGIIVFIALLQNSMLYLDIAIVYGILAFLETVVFARYLEGKNNDHR
;
A
#
# COMPACT_ATOMS: atom_id res chain seq x y z
N MET A 1 16.45 14.96 -14.84
CA MET A 1 15.81 15.01 -13.52
C MET A 1 14.31 15.25 -13.68
N ILE A 2 13.87 16.47 -14.00
CA ILE A 2 12.46 16.89 -14.00
C ILE A 2 11.52 15.98 -14.82
N TRP A 3 11.93 15.54 -16.02
CA TRP A 3 11.12 14.64 -16.83
C TRP A 3 10.87 13.27 -16.17
N LEU A 4 11.86 12.72 -15.47
CA LEU A 4 11.70 11.46 -14.75
C LEU A 4 10.73 11.63 -13.57
N ASP A 5 10.80 12.76 -12.88
CA ASP A 5 9.95 13.04 -11.73
C ASP A 5 8.46 13.06 -12.14
N TYR A 6 8.14 13.65 -13.29
CA TYR A 6 6.78 13.64 -13.84
C TYR A 6 6.29 12.25 -14.25
N VAL A 7 7.18 11.42 -14.81
CA VAL A 7 6.83 10.03 -15.14
C VAL A 7 6.54 9.24 -13.87
N VAL A 8 7.38 9.36 -12.84
CA VAL A 8 7.17 8.67 -11.55
C VAL A 8 5.87 9.12 -10.89
N PHE A 9 5.60 10.44 -10.84
CA PHE A 9 4.34 10.96 -10.30
C PHE A 9 3.11 10.42 -11.05
N SER A 10 3.19 10.37 -12.39
CA SER A 10 2.09 9.87 -13.22
C SER A 10 1.85 8.38 -12.98
N LEU A 11 2.91 7.57 -12.90
CA LEU A 11 2.80 6.12 -12.64
C LEU A 11 2.26 5.84 -11.24
N LEU A 12 2.75 6.55 -10.21
CA LEU A 12 2.26 6.41 -8.84
C LEU A 12 0.79 6.85 -8.73
N GLY A 13 0.43 7.97 -9.37
CA GLY A 13 -0.96 8.45 -9.40
C GLY A 13 -1.91 7.47 -10.11
N LEU A 14 -1.52 6.95 -11.27
CA LEU A 14 -2.28 5.93 -11.98
C LEU A 14 -2.39 4.64 -11.16
N GLY A 15 -1.30 4.18 -10.56
CA GLY A 15 -1.29 3.01 -9.67
C GLY A 15 -2.27 3.17 -8.51
N LEU A 16 -2.26 4.34 -7.85
CA LEU A 16 -3.18 4.64 -6.75
C LEU A 16 -4.64 4.55 -7.20
N VAL A 17 -4.99 5.16 -8.34
CA VAL A 17 -6.35 5.11 -8.90
C VAL A 17 -6.76 3.67 -9.21
N LEU A 18 -5.90 2.90 -9.87
CA LEU A 18 -6.18 1.50 -10.22
C LEU A 18 -6.40 0.62 -8.98
N VAL A 19 -5.61 0.82 -7.93
CA VAL A 19 -5.74 0.06 -6.69
C VAL A 19 -7.02 0.44 -5.94
N VAL A 20 -7.37 1.73 -5.87
CA VAL A 20 -8.64 2.17 -5.27
C VAL A 20 -9.83 1.59 -6.02
N LEU A 21 -9.80 1.57 -7.35
CA LEU A 21 -10.85 0.92 -8.16
C LEU A 21 -10.96 -0.57 -7.83
N ARG A 22 -9.83 -1.28 -7.69
CA ARG A 22 -9.80 -2.70 -7.33
C ARG A 22 -10.33 -2.96 -5.91
N LEU A 23 -10.03 -2.08 -4.96
CA LEU A 23 -10.55 -2.14 -3.58
C LEU A 23 -12.08 -2.07 -3.55
N VAL A 24 -12.68 -1.19 -4.35
CA VAL A 24 -14.15 -1.00 -4.40
C VAL A 24 -14.84 -2.14 -5.16
N ILE A 25 -14.29 -2.54 -6.31
CA ILE A 25 -14.93 -3.51 -7.22
C ILE A 25 -14.64 -4.98 -6.79
N GLY A 26 -13.64 -5.21 -5.94
CA GLY A 26 -13.21 -6.56 -5.53
C GLY A 26 -14.38 -7.43 -5.03
N PRO A 27 -14.64 -8.61 -5.64
CA PRO A 27 -15.78 -9.45 -5.29
C PRO A 27 -15.55 -10.27 -4.02
N LYS A 28 -14.31 -10.73 -3.78
CA LYS A 28 -13.95 -11.50 -2.58
C LYS A 28 -13.23 -10.63 -1.57
N LEU A 29 -13.41 -10.95 -0.28
CA LEU A 29 -12.65 -10.34 0.82
C LEU A 29 -11.14 -10.45 0.61
N ALA A 30 -10.65 -11.60 0.18
CA ALA A 30 -9.23 -11.81 -0.12
C ALA A 30 -8.71 -10.87 -1.23
N ASP A 31 -9.49 -10.63 -2.29
CA ASP A 31 -9.10 -9.72 -3.38
C ASP A 31 -8.94 -8.28 -2.89
N ARG A 32 -9.82 -7.86 -1.96
CA ARG A 32 -9.75 -6.54 -1.33
C ARG A 32 -8.55 -6.41 -0.40
N VAL A 33 -8.22 -7.45 0.37
CA VAL A 33 -7.04 -7.44 1.25
C VAL A 33 -5.75 -7.33 0.44
N VAL A 34 -5.63 -8.06 -0.67
CA VAL A 34 -4.46 -7.94 -1.56
C VAL A 34 -4.39 -6.55 -2.22
N ALA A 35 -5.54 -5.99 -2.60
CA ALA A 35 -5.58 -4.63 -3.12
C ALA A 35 -5.18 -3.60 -2.05
N LEU A 36 -5.53 -3.81 -0.78
CA LEU A 36 -5.16 -2.95 0.34
C LEU A 36 -3.66 -3.00 0.61
N ASP A 37 -3.04 -4.18 0.56
CA ASP A 37 -1.59 -4.33 0.64
C ASP A 37 -0.87 -3.58 -0.50
N THR A 38 -1.39 -3.70 -1.72
CA THR A 38 -0.86 -2.97 -2.88
C THR A 38 -1.03 -1.45 -2.73
N PHE A 39 -2.12 -1.01 -2.10
CA PHE A 39 -2.38 0.40 -1.79
C PHE A 39 -1.31 0.94 -0.85
N ASN A 40 -1.09 0.23 0.27
CA ASN A 40 -0.08 0.59 1.25
C ASN A 40 1.32 0.64 0.62
N MET A 41 1.68 -0.34 -0.22
CA MET A 41 2.95 -0.34 -0.96
C MET A 41 3.09 0.89 -1.88
N THR A 42 2.01 1.30 -2.54
CA THR A 42 1.99 2.50 -3.41
C THR A 42 2.18 3.78 -2.58
N VAL A 43 1.53 3.87 -1.42
CA VAL A 43 1.69 4.99 -0.47
C VAL A 43 3.13 5.08 0.02
N ILE A 44 3.76 3.95 0.40
CA ILE A 44 5.18 3.91 0.79
C ILE A 44 6.06 4.42 -0.35
N GLY A 45 5.81 3.99 -1.58
CA GLY A 45 6.51 4.48 -2.77
C GLY A 45 6.39 6.00 -2.95
N ILE A 46 5.20 6.57 -2.72
CA ILE A 46 4.99 8.03 -2.75
C ILE A 46 5.80 8.72 -1.64
N ILE A 47 5.81 8.20 -0.42
CA ILE A 47 6.57 8.78 0.69
C ILE A 47 8.08 8.76 0.39
N VAL A 48 8.62 7.64 -0.12
CA VAL A 48 10.02 7.53 -0.51
C VAL A 48 10.35 8.51 -1.65
N PHE A 49 9.45 8.66 -2.62
CA PHE A 49 9.64 9.60 -3.71
C PHE A 49 9.67 11.06 -3.20
N ILE A 50 8.82 11.40 -2.23
CA ILE A 50 8.86 12.70 -1.55
C ILE A 50 10.18 12.90 -0.78
N ALA A 51 10.71 11.84 -0.14
CA ALA A 51 12.00 11.88 0.53
C ALA A 51 13.14 12.29 -0.41
N LEU A 52 13.12 11.76 -1.64
CA LEU A 52 14.08 12.12 -2.70
C LEU A 52 13.93 13.58 -3.14
N LEU A 53 12.68 14.04 -3.37
CA LEU A 53 12.41 15.42 -3.79
C LEU A 53 12.82 16.46 -2.75
N GLN A 54 12.59 16.15 -1.47
CA GLN A 54 12.91 17.06 -0.35
C GLN A 54 14.31 16.84 0.23
N ASN A 55 15.05 15.84 -0.26
CA ASN A 55 16.38 15.46 0.23
C ASN A 55 16.42 15.30 1.77
N SER A 56 15.39 14.67 2.34
CA SER A 56 15.20 14.58 3.78
C SER A 56 15.00 13.13 4.22
N MET A 57 15.89 12.67 5.11
CA MET A 57 15.84 11.32 5.69
C MET A 57 14.61 11.09 6.57
N LEU A 58 14.01 12.16 7.11
CA LEU A 58 12.81 12.07 7.94
C LEU A 58 11.67 11.32 7.22
N TYR A 59 11.48 11.58 5.92
CA TYR A 59 10.46 10.87 5.14
C TYR A 59 10.79 9.40 4.93
N LEU A 60 12.08 9.04 4.90
CA LEU A 60 12.50 7.63 4.84
C LEU A 60 12.14 6.90 6.12
N ASP A 61 12.32 7.53 7.29
CA ASP A 61 11.92 6.97 8.58
C ASP A 61 10.40 6.74 8.62
N ILE A 62 9.60 7.71 8.12
CA ILE A 62 8.15 7.56 7.98
C ILE A 62 7.82 6.37 7.08
N ALA A 63 8.49 6.23 5.93
CA ALA A 63 8.24 5.14 4.98
C ALA A 63 8.52 3.76 5.61
N ILE A 64 9.60 3.63 6.38
CA ILE A 64 9.97 2.38 7.06
C ILE A 64 8.93 2.03 8.13
N VAL A 65 8.53 2.98 8.97
CA VAL A 65 7.51 2.77 9.99
C VAL A 65 6.17 2.39 9.33
N TYR A 66 5.79 3.09 8.26
CA TYR A 66 4.57 2.77 7.51
C TYR A 66 4.63 1.37 6.90
N GLY A 67 5.79 0.92 6.39
CA GLY A 67 5.98 -0.44 5.90
C GLY A 67 5.75 -1.52 6.95
N ILE A 68 6.23 -1.29 8.17
CA ILE A 68 6.00 -2.20 9.30
C ILE A 68 4.51 -2.25 9.66
N LEU A 69 3.84 -1.09 9.68
CA LEU A 69 2.40 -1.00 9.97
C LEU A 69 1.55 -1.69 8.88
N ALA A 70 1.89 -1.50 7.61
CA ALA A 70 1.21 -2.14 6.49
C ALA A 70 1.34 -3.68 6.52
N PHE A 71 2.53 -4.18 6.85
CA PHE A 71 2.73 -5.61 7.04
C PHE A 71 1.94 -6.15 8.25
N LEU A 72 1.90 -5.41 9.35
CA LEU A 72 1.09 -5.80 10.50
C LEU A 72 -0.40 -5.88 10.15
N GLU A 73 -0.92 -4.93 9.39
CA GLU A 73 -2.32 -4.91 8.92
C GLU A 73 -2.67 -6.18 8.15
N THR A 74 -1.82 -6.60 7.21
CA THR A 74 -2.06 -7.83 6.42
C THR A 74 -2.01 -9.09 7.27
N VAL A 75 -1.08 -9.19 8.24
CA VAL A 75 -1.00 -10.31 9.17
C VAL A 75 -2.25 -10.40 10.06
N VAL A 76 -2.72 -9.27 10.59
CA VAL A 76 -3.95 -9.21 11.39
C VAL A 76 -5.15 -9.67 10.57
N PHE A 77 -5.25 -9.22 9.32
CA PHE A 77 -6.32 -9.66 8.41
C PHE A 77 -6.27 -11.16 8.13
N ALA A 78 -5.08 -11.72 7.89
CA ALA A 78 -4.90 -13.15 7.66
C ALA A 78 -5.36 -13.97 8.88
N ARG A 79 -4.95 -13.57 10.09
CA ARG A 79 -5.36 -14.22 11.34
C ARG A 79 -6.85 -14.12 11.60
N TYR A 80 -7.46 -12.97 11.30
CA TYR A 80 -8.91 -12.79 11.43
C TYR A 80 -9.69 -13.74 10.50
N LEU A 81 -9.26 -13.87 9.25
CA LEU A 81 -9.89 -14.77 8.28
C LEU A 81 -9.71 -16.25 8.66
N GLU A 82 -8.54 -16.64 9.16
CA GLU A 82 -8.26 -17.98 9.66
C GLU A 82 -9.15 -18.32 10.87
N GLY A 83 -9.27 -17.40 11.83
CA GLY A 83 -10.12 -17.56 13.01
C GLY A 83 -11.59 -17.78 12.65
N LYS A 84 -12.11 -17.02 11.67
CA LYS A 84 -13.50 -17.19 11.19
C LYS A 84 -13.75 -18.56 10.55
N ASN A 85 -12.76 -19.15 9.89
CA ASN A 85 -12.90 -20.44 9.23
C ASN A 85 -12.92 -21.62 10.22
N ASN A 86 -12.28 -21.47 11.39
CA ASN A 86 -12.20 -22.52 12.41
C ASN A 86 -13.44 -22.59 13.32
N ASP A 87 -14.31 -21.56 13.34
CA ASP A 87 -15.55 -21.53 14.14
C ASP A 87 -16.69 -22.40 13.54
N HIS A 88 -16.50 -22.93 12.33
CA HIS A 88 -17.44 -23.84 11.67
C HIS A 88 -17.03 -25.33 11.74
N ARG A 89 -16.09 -25.68 12.63
CA ARG A 89 -15.67 -27.05 12.94
C ARG A 89 -15.81 -27.33 14.43
#